data_AF-A0A966X4C6-F1
#
_entry.id   AF-A0A966X4C6-F1
#
_cell.length_a   1.000
_cell.length_b   1.000
_cell.length_c   1.000
_cell.angle_alpha   90.00
_cell.angle_beta   90.00
_cell.angle_gamma   90.00
#
_symmetry.space_group_name_H-M   'P 1'
#
loop_
_entity.id
_entity.type
_entity.pdbx_description
1 polymer ?
#
loop_
_entity_poly.entity_id
_entity_poly.type
_entity_poly.pdbx_seq_one_letter_code
_entity_poly.pdbx_strand_id
1 'polypeptide(L)'
;GDQARLLIADLKDQGAILTMEDLESVTASLTEPVIGRYRGHQVFTAGALTAGPSLLDALSVLESQLTAEMAPMGAQHVLAIANALSESYAHRLTHMGAAATAGATTHICVADGEGNVVSLTQTIMSAFGSRIASPQLGFVLNNGMMWFDPRPGHPNSVAPGRKPLCNMCPTLLRLEDGSWAALGACGGRKIFPSVFQLVSYMIDAGMSVHDATHAPRIDISGSEMVTIMSTMPEDIINELTETYPRNRVRANDVSPAFFALPQLLKREPSGELEGACFIPSPHALVGAD
;
A
#
# COMPACT_ATOMS: atom_id res chain seq x y z
N GLY A 1 26.38 -19.39 -0.21
CA GLY A 1 26.34 -20.28 0.98
C GLY A 1 25.55 -21.55 0.71
N ASP A 2 25.39 -22.44 1.69
CA ASP A 2 24.69 -23.72 1.52
C ASP A 2 23.22 -23.55 1.08
N GLN A 3 22.48 -22.64 1.71
CA GLN A 3 21.08 -22.39 1.37
C GLN A 3 20.90 -21.96 -0.10
N ALA A 4 21.79 -21.10 -0.61
CA ALA A 4 21.75 -20.67 -2.01
C ALA A 4 21.97 -21.85 -2.98
N ARG A 5 22.89 -22.78 -2.66
CA ARG A 5 23.10 -23.99 -3.46
C ARG A 5 21.87 -24.88 -3.49
N LEU A 6 21.23 -25.09 -2.34
CA LEU A 6 20.00 -25.87 -2.22
C LEU A 6 18.86 -25.25 -3.03
N LEU A 7 18.70 -23.92 -2.95
CA LEU A 7 17.69 -23.19 -3.71
C LEU A 7 17.90 -23.33 -5.23
N ILE A 8 19.13 -23.16 -5.71
CA ILE A 8 19.45 -23.29 -7.14
C ILE A 8 19.21 -24.72 -7.63
N ALA A 9 19.57 -25.73 -6.84
CA ALA A 9 19.29 -27.12 -7.18
C ALA A 9 17.78 -27.37 -7.32
N ASP A 10 16.99 -26.94 -6.32
CA ASP A 10 15.52 -27.11 -6.32
C ASP A 10 14.83 -26.42 -7.50
N LEU A 11 15.38 -25.28 -7.93
CA LEU A 11 14.82 -24.46 -9.00
C LEU A 11 15.25 -24.90 -10.40
N LYS A 12 16.47 -25.43 -10.53
CA LYS A 12 17.01 -25.89 -11.82
C LYS A 12 16.19 -27.02 -12.41
N ASP A 13 15.74 -27.94 -11.56
CA ASP A 13 14.88 -29.08 -11.96
C ASP A 13 13.50 -28.62 -12.46
N GLN A 14 13.13 -27.35 -12.22
CA GLN A 14 11.88 -26.74 -12.64
C GLN A 14 12.05 -25.78 -13.83
N GLY A 15 13.23 -25.74 -14.44
CA GLY A 15 13.51 -24.88 -15.61
C GLY A 15 13.76 -23.41 -15.26
N ALA A 16 14.03 -23.08 -13.99
CA ALA A 16 14.41 -21.73 -13.61
C ALA A 16 15.80 -21.37 -14.16
N ILE A 17 15.96 -20.10 -14.53
CA ILE A 17 17.21 -19.55 -15.05
C ILE A 17 18.03 -18.80 -13.99
N LEU A 18 17.63 -18.87 -12.73
CA LEU A 18 18.32 -18.23 -11.61
C LEU A 18 19.67 -18.91 -11.39
N THR A 19 20.71 -18.11 -11.17
CA THR A 19 22.08 -18.58 -10.98
C THR A 19 22.61 -18.25 -9.58
N MET A 20 23.75 -18.87 -9.21
CA MET A 20 24.46 -18.49 -7.99
C MET A 20 24.96 -17.04 -8.05
N GLU A 21 25.38 -16.58 -9.23
CA GLU A 21 25.82 -15.18 -9.44
C GLU A 21 24.68 -14.20 -9.17
N ASP A 22 23.46 -14.52 -9.62
CA ASP A 22 22.28 -13.70 -9.30
C ASP A 22 22.08 -13.57 -7.78
N LEU A 23 22.15 -14.69 -7.04
CA LEU A 23 21.98 -14.69 -5.58
C LEU A 23 23.11 -13.95 -4.84
N GLU A 24 24.34 -14.05 -5.32
CA GLU A 24 25.50 -13.35 -4.74
C GLU A 24 25.46 -11.84 -5.02
N SER A 25 24.86 -11.43 -6.13
CA SER A 25 24.74 -10.02 -6.52
C SER A 25 23.68 -9.25 -5.74
N VAL A 26 22.68 -9.94 -5.17
CA VAL A 26 21.57 -9.30 -4.46
C VAL A 26 21.97 -8.94 -3.04
N THR A 27 21.89 -7.64 -2.74
CA THR A 27 22.11 -7.09 -1.41
C THR A 27 20.96 -6.20 -0.99
N ALA A 28 20.68 -6.16 0.32
CA ALA A 28 19.78 -5.16 0.88
C ALA A 28 20.48 -3.79 0.84
N SER A 29 19.79 -2.77 0.33
CA SER A 29 20.31 -1.41 0.24
C SER A 29 19.57 -0.50 1.22
N LEU A 30 20.32 0.24 2.03
CA LEU A 30 19.78 1.39 2.76
C LEU A 30 19.70 2.58 1.80
N THR A 31 18.52 3.18 1.70
CA THR A 31 18.29 4.34 0.85
C THR A 31 17.55 5.41 1.63
N GLU A 32 17.81 6.67 1.31
CA GLU A 32 17.01 7.77 1.82
C GLU A 32 15.53 7.60 1.41
N PRO A 33 14.58 7.93 2.30
CA PRO A 33 13.16 7.92 1.95
C PRO A 33 12.84 9.02 0.93
N VAL A 34 11.77 8.82 0.18
CA VAL A 34 11.14 9.91 -0.56
C VAL A 34 10.35 10.74 0.45
N ILE A 35 10.63 12.03 0.51
CA ILE A 35 10.03 12.94 1.49
C ILE A 35 9.13 13.92 0.76
N GLY A 36 7.86 13.98 1.16
CA GLY A 36 6.90 14.99 0.75
C GLY A 36 6.35 15.76 1.95
N ARG A 37 5.47 16.70 1.65
CA ARG A 37 4.69 17.45 2.65
C ARG A 37 3.23 17.41 2.27
N TYR A 38 2.37 17.43 3.28
CA TYR A 38 0.93 17.55 3.09
C TYR A 38 0.38 18.38 4.26
N ARG A 39 -0.14 19.58 3.95
CA ARG A 39 -0.76 20.48 4.94
C ARG A 39 0.08 20.73 6.20
N GLY A 40 1.39 20.96 6.04
CA GLY A 40 2.33 21.22 7.15
C GLY A 40 3.04 19.97 7.70
N HIS A 41 2.44 18.79 7.55
CA HIS A 41 3.01 17.51 7.99
C HIS A 41 4.07 16.99 7.00
N GLN A 42 5.05 16.23 7.47
CA GLN A 42 6.00 15.55 6.58
C GLN A 42 5.57 14.10 6.35
N VAL A 43 5.69 13.65 5.09
CA VAL A 43 5.33 12.31 4.65
C VAL A 43 6.59 11.64 4.13
N PHE A 44 7.00 10.52 4.74
CA PHE A 44 8.16 9.74 4.34
C PHE A 44 7.67 8.41 3.77
N THR A 45 8.18 8.02 2.62
CA THR A 45 7.78 6.79 1.95
C THR A 45 8.94 6.16 1.17
N ALA A 46 8.74 4.92 0.72
CA ALA A 46 9.77 4.17 0.02
C ALA A 46 10.07 4.71 -1.39
N GLY A 47 11.22 4.30 -1.93
CA GLY A 47 11.81 4.81 -3.18
C GLY A 47 10.98 4.66 -4.45
N ALA A 48 11.56 5.12 -5.58
CA ALA A 48 10.88 5.33 -6.86
C ALA A 48 10.13 4.13 -7.45
N LEU A 49 10.56 2.90 -7.14
CA LEU A 49 9.95 1.66 -7.66
C LEU A 49 8.83 1.11 -6.77
N THR A 50 8.23 1.97 -5.94
CA THR A 50 7.12 1.64 -5.04
C THR A 50 5.89 2.49 -5.34
N ALA A 51 4.87 2.44 -4.49
CA ALA A 51 3.74 3.38 -4.55
C ALA A 51 4.02 4.74 -3.90
N GLY A 52 5.15 4.90 -3.21
CA GLY A 52 5.48 6.12 -2.48
C GLY A 52 5.40 7.41 -3.32
N PRO A 53 6.01 7.48 -4.52
CA PRO A 53 5.87 8.67 -5.38
C PRO A 53 4.42 8.98 -5.76
N SER A 54 3.60 7.96 -6.04
CA SER A 54 2.17 8.12 -6.33
C SER A 54 1.38 8.61 -5.11
N LEU A 55 1.78 8.21 -3.89
CA LEU A 55 1.22 8.74 -2.66
C LEU A 55 1.43 10.25 -2.55
N LEU A 56 2.67 10.72 -2.75
CA LEU A 56 2.99 12.14 -2.63
C LEU A 56 2.31 12.98 -3.73
N ASP A 57 2.26 12.45 -4.94
CA ASP A 57 1.55 13.04 -6.07
C ASP A 57 0.04 13.20 -5.78
N ALA A 58 -0.64 12.13 -5.36
CA ALA A 58 -2.05 12.19 -5.00
C ALA A 58 -2.34 13.13 -3.82
N LEU A 59 -1.46 13.17 -2.81
CA LEU A 59 -1.59 14.13 -1.69
C LEU A 59 -1.48 15.58 -2.19
N SER A 60 -0.54 15.86 -3.09
CA SER A 60 -0.41 17.19 -3.70
C SER A 60 -1.65 17.57 -4.52
N VAL A 61 -2.21 16.63 -5.29
CA VAL A 61 -3.44 16.87 -6.05
C VAL A 61 -4.62 17.12 -5.12
N LEU A 62 -4.78 16.29 -4.08
CA LEU A 62 -5.82 16.49 -3.06
C LEU A 62 -5.69 17.85 -2.40
N GLU A 63 -4.49 18.23 -1.92
CA GLU A 63 -4.25 19.52 -1.27
C GLU A 63 -4.67 20.71 -2.16
N SER A 64 -4.48 20.60 -3.47
CA SER A 64 -4.88 21.64 -4.43
C SER A 64 -6.39 21.75 -4.67
N GLN A 65 -7.15 20.68 -4.37
CA GLN A 65 -8.60 20.61 -4.56
C GLN A 65 -9.38 20.97 -3.30
N LEU A 66 -8.76 20.86 -2.12
CA LEU A 66 -9.40 21.15 -0.84
C LEU A 66 -9.70 22.64 -0.67
N THR A 67 -10.89 22.96 -0.17
CA THR A 67 -11.27 24.31 0.26
C THR A 67 -11.68 24.31 1.73
N ALA A 68 -11.66 25.48 2.37
CA ALA A 68 -12.04 25.62 3.78
C ALA A 68 -13.52 25.27 4.06
N GLU A 69 -14.36 25.25 3.03
CA GLU A 69 -15.80 24.93 3.13
C GLU A 69 -16.07 23.42 3.01
N MET A 70 -15.12 22.65 2.49
CA MET A 70 -15.26 21.20 2.39
C MET A 70 -15.11 20.57 3.77
N ALA A 71 -16.21 20.02 4.28
CA ALA A 71 -16.17 19.24 5.51
C ALA A 71 -15.26 18.01 5.32
N PRO A 72 -14.30 17.76 6.23
CA PRO A 72 -13.56 16.51 6.24
C PRO A 72 -14.50 15.32 6.25
N MET A 73 -14.19 14.32 5.43
CA MET A 73 -15.02 13.14 5.16
C MET A 73 -16.42 13.41 4.57
N GLY A 74 -16.76 14.64 4.20
CA GLY A 74 -18.00 14.95 3.47
C GLY A 74 -17.96 14.55 2.00
N ALA A 75 -19.10 14.59 1.32
CA ALA A 75 -19.23 14.16 -0.08
C ALA A 75 -18.22 14.81 -1.03
N GLN A 76 -18.05 16.14 -0.96
CA GLN A 76 -17.08 16.87 -1.78
C GLN A 76 -15.61 16.51 -1.45
N HIS A 77 -15.32 16.23 -0.18
CA HIS A 77 -13.99 15.77 0.21
C HIS A 77 -13.68 14.38 -0.35
N VAL A 78 -14.62 13.44 -0.22
CA VAL A 78 -14.47 12.08 -0.76
C VAL A 78 -14.42 12.09 -2.28
N LEU A 79 -15.13 13.01 -2.93
CA LEU A 79 -15.04 13.22 -4.37
C LEU A 79 -13.65 13.73 -4.79
N ALA A 80 -13.07 14.68 -4.06
CA ALA A 80 -11.69 15.14 -4.30
C ALA A 80 -10.67 14.01 -4.11
N ILE A 81 -10.84 13.16 -3.09
CA ILE A 81 -10.06 11.92 -2.90
C ILE A 81 -10.18 11.01 -4.12
N ALA A 82 -11.39 10.80 -4.65
CA ALA A 82 -11.61 9.98 -5.84
C ALA A 82 -10.88 10.55 -7.08
N ASN A 83 -10.98 11.86 -7.28
CA ASN A 83 -10.32 12.54 -8.40
C ASN A 83 -8.80 12.41 -8.31
N ALA A 84 -8.22 12.69 -7.14
CA ALA A 84 -6.78 12.60 -6.90
C ALA A 84 -6.24 11.18 -7.13
N LEU A 85 -6.98 10.15 -6.68
CA LEU A 85 -6.63 8.76 -6.93
C LEU A 85 -6.69 8.40 -8.41
N SER A 86 -7.75 8.84 -9.12
CA SER A 86 -7.92 8.59 -10.54
C SER A 86 -6.76 9.17 -11.36
N GLU A 87 -6.41 10.43 -11.10
CA GLU A 87 -5.31 11.13 -11.75
C GLU A 87 -3.96 10.47 -11.48
N SER A 88 -3.65 10.21 -10.21
CA SER A 88 -2.36 9.61 -9.86
C SER A 88 -2.21 8.17 -10.38
N TYR A 89 -3.30 7.39 -10.45
CA TYR A 89 -3.26 6.07 -11.09
C TYR A 89 -3.06 6.15 -12.59
N ALA A 90 -3.71 7.10 -13.27
CA ALA A 90 -3.51 7.31 -14.69
C ALA A 90 -2.03 7.59 -14.98
N HIS A 91 -1.43 8.53 -14.25
CA HIS A 91 -0.01 8.85 -14.34
C HIS A 91 0.90 7.65 -14.02
N ARG A 92 0.61 6.91 -12.93
CA ARG A 92 1.37 5.72 -12.53
C ARG A 92 1.37 4.65 -13.62
N LEU A 93 0.23 4.37 -14.24
CA LEU A 93 0.10 3.33 -15.25
C LEU A 93 0.72 3.71 -16.58
N THR A 94 0.71 4.98 -16.96
CA THR A 94 1.31 5.47 -18.20
C THR A 94 2.83 5.63 -18.10
N HIS A 95 3.36 6.05 -16.95
CA HIS A 95 4.78 6.44 -16.83
C HIS A 95 5.64 5.50 -15.99
N MET A 96 5.05 4.76 -15.04
CA MET A 96 5.81 3.88 -14.13
C MET A 96 5.60 2.39 -14.45
N GLY A 97 4.42 2.03 -15.00
CA GLY A 97 4.03 0.68 -15.43
C GLY A 97 3.75 -0.30 -14.28
N ALA A 98 2.49 -0.70 -14.05
CA ALA A 98 2.11 -1.64 -12.99
C ALA A 98 1.21 -2.78 -13.51
N ALA A 99 1.46 -4.02 -13.07
CA ALA A 99 0.58 -5.16 -13.34
C ALA A 99 -0.49 -5.35 -12.24
N ALA A 100 -1.68 -5.82 -12.63
CA ALA A 100 -2.77 -6.15 -11.70
C ALA A 100 -2.63 -7.60 -11.21
N THR A 101 -2.40 -7.79 -9.91
CA THR A 101 -2.34 -9.13 -9.30
C THR A 101 -3.07 -9.15 -7.94
N ALA A 102 -3.76 -10.25 -7.64
CA ALA A 102 -4.21 -10.54 -6.29
C ALA A 102 -2.99 -10.90 -5.43
N GLY A 103 -2.85 -10.27 -4.26
CA GLY A 103 -1.61 -10.33 -3.48
C GLY A 103 -1.75 -10.98 -2.10
N ALA A 104 -0.70 -11.70 -1.66
CA ALA A 104 -0.37 -11.98 -0.26
C ALA A 104 0.79 -11.08 0.14
N THR A 105 0.41 -9.95 0.73
CA THR A 105 1.31 -8.96 1.31
C THR A 105 1.05 -8.95 2.81
N THR A 106 2.09 -8.72 3.60
CA THR A 106 1.97 -8.48 5.03
C THR A 106 2.55 -7.11 5.32
N HIS A 107 1.81 -6.32 6.10
CA HIS A 107 2.29 -5.07 6.64
C HIS A 107 2.45 -5.21 8.15
N ILE A 108 3.43 -4.53 8.74
CA ILE A 108 3.64 -4.45 10.19
C ILE A 108 4.11 -3.04 10.53
N CYS A 109 3.54 -2.45 11.58
CA CYS A 109 4.01 -1.23 12.21
C CYS A 109 4.55 -1.55 13.61
N VAL A 110 5.69 -0.98 13.99
CA VAL A 110 6.31 -1.18 15.31
C VAL A 110 6.84 0.14 15.83
N ALA A 111 6.71 0.38 17.14
CA ALA A 111 7.46 1.40 17.84
C ALA A 111 7.93 0.88 19.19
N ASP A 112 8.98 1.49 19.73
CA ASP A 112 9.54 1.12 21.03
C ASP A 112 9.74 2.32 21.97
N GLY A 113 10.14 2.00 23.21
CA GLY A 113 10.41 2.98 24.26
C GLY A 113 11.66 3.84 24.01
N GLU A 114 12.56 3.42 23.12
CA GLU A 114 13.76 4.18 22.75
C GLU A 114 13.48 5.23 21.68
N GLY A 115 12.28 5.21 21.09
CA GLY A 115 11.86 6.19 20.08
C GLY A 115 11.97 5.68 18.65
N ASN A 116 12.28 4.40 18.43
CA ASN A 116 12.28 3.83 17.10
C ASN A 116 10.84 3.65 16.61
N VAL A 117 10.62 3.91 15.33
CA VAL A 117 9.34 3.72 14.64
C VAL A 117 9.59 3.10 13.28
N VAL A 118 8.90 2.00 12.98
CA VAL A 118 9.10 1.18 11.78
C VAL A 118 7.77 0.94 11.08
N SER A 119 7.75 1.16 9.76
CA SER A 119 6.69 0.75 8.84
C SER A 119 7.29 -0.22 7.83
N LEU A 120 6.86 -1.49 7.86
CA LEU A 120 7.43 -2.57 7.04
C LEU A 120 6.34 -3.23 6.19
N THR A 121 6.54 -3.23 4.87
CA THR A 121 5.72 -4.00 3.93
C THR A 121 6.57 -5.08 3.28
N GLN A 122 6.15 -6.34 3.37
CA GLN A 122 6.81 -7.46 2.71
C GLN A 122 5.80 -8.31 1.95
N THR A 123 6.25 -9.02 0.91
CA THR A 123 5.34 -9.75 0.02
C THR A 123 6.04 -10.83 -0.77
N ILE A 124 5.32 -11.92 -1.03
CA ILE A 124 5.67 -12.92 -2.05
C ILE A 124 4.87 -12.70 -3.35
N MET A 125 4.28 -11.51 -3.49
CA MET A 125 3.29 -11.12 -4.46
C MET A 125 2.00 -11.90 -4.30
N SER A 126 1.71 -12.97 -5.06
CA SER A 126 0.40 -13.66 -4.99
C SER A 126 0.23 -14.51 -3.73
N ALA A 127 -1.01 -14.93 -3.44
CA ALA A 127 -1.24 -15.96 -2.40
C ALA A 127 -0.45 -17.23 -2.73
N PHE A 128 0.43 -17.64 -1.78
CA PHE A 128 1.44 -18.68 -1.95
C PHE A 128 2.50 -18.40 -3.05
N GLY A 129 2.63 -17.14 -3.47
CA GLY A 129 3.61 -16.70 -4.47
C GLY A 129 3.47 -17.45 -5.79
N SER A 130 4.58 -18.02 -6.25
CA SER A 130 4.66 -18.90 -7.42
C SER A 130 3.98 -20.25 -7.24
N ARG A 131 3.58 -20.59 -6.00
CA ARG A 131 3.14 -21.93 -5.58
C ARG A 131 4.22 -23.01 -5.73
N ILE A 132 5.46 -22.60 -5.94
CA ILE A 132 6.64 -23.46 -5.91
C ILE A 132 7.22 -23.38 -4.51
N ALA A 133 7.35 -24.52 -3.84
CA ALA A 133 8.04 -24.65 -2.57
C ALA A 133 9.40 -25.31 -2.80
N SER A 134 10.43 -24.83 -2.11
CA SER A 134 11.72 -25.51 -2.04
C SER A 134 11.57 -26.72 -1.11
N PRO A 135 11.68 -27.98 -1.60
CA PRO A 135 11.61 -29.16 -0.74
C PRO A 135 12.75 -29.21 0.29
N GLN A 136 13.92 -28.64 -0.04
CA GLN A 136 15.07 -28.66 0.84
C GLN A 136 15.04 -27.53 1.89
N LEU A 137 14.40 -26.40 1.59
CA LEU A 137 14.39 -25.22 2.47
C LEU A 137 13.03 -24.94 3.15
N GLY A 138 11.95 -25.58 2.69
CA GLY A 138 10.65 -25.54 3.36
C GLY A 138 9.85 -24.24 3.21
N PHE A 139 10.23 -23.34 2.31
CA PHE A 139 9.48 -22.10 2.03
C PHE A 139 9.00 -22.01 0.58
N VAL A 140 7.92 -21.24 0.38
CA VAL A 140 7.37 -20.91 -0.94
C VAL A 140 8.09 -19.72 -1.57
N LEU A 141 8.26 -19.76 -2.88
CA LEU A 141 8.92 -18.71 -3.64
C LEU A 141 7.93 -17.67 -4.13
N ASN A 142 8.37 -16.41 -4.17
CA ASN A 142 7.59 -15.32 -4.74
C ASN A 142 7.39 -15.51 -6.25
N ASN A 143 6.40 -14.83 -6.81
CA ASN A 143 6.20 -14.71 -8.26
C ASN A 143 6.39 -13.27 -8.77
N GLY A 144 7.27 -12.49 -8.13
CA GLY A 144 7.45 -11.05 -8.35
C GLY A 144 7.75 -10.63 -9.79
N MET A 145 8.22 -11.57 -10.64
CA MET A 145 8.38 -11.34 -12.08
C MET A 145 7.08 -10.91 -12.79
N MET A 146 5.89 -11.24 -12.27
CA MET A 146 4.63 -10.78 -12.90
C MET A 146 4.35 -9.29 -12.74
N TRP A 147 5.14 -8.56 -11.93
CA TRP A 147 5.01 -7.10 -11.89
C TRP A 147 5.59 -6.42 -13.12
N PHE A 148 6.49 -7.06 -13.86
CA PHE A 148 6.99 -6.51 -15.10
C PHE A 148 5.95 -6.56 -16.22
N ASP A 149 6.03 -5.59 -17.13
CA ASP A 149 5.37 -5.66 -18.42
C ASP A 149 6.12 -6.70 -19.29
N PRO A 150 5.45 -7.76 -19.78
CA PRO A 150 6.09 -8.73 -20.67
C PRO A 150 6.39 -8.15 -22.05
N ARG A 151 5.80 -7.01 -22.43
CA ARG A 151 6.03 -6.36 -23.72
C ARG A 151 7.33 -5.54 -23.65
N PRO A 152 8.26 -5.68 -24.60
CA PRO A 152 9.48 -4.87 -24.65
C PRO A 152 9.22 -3.38 -24.89
N GLY A 153 10.17 -2.52 -24.48
CA GLY A 153 10.16 -1.09 -24.82
C GLY A 153 9.33 -0.18 -23.89
N HIS A 154 8.73 -0.73 -22.83
CA HIS A 154 7.97 0.03 -21.83
C HIS A 154 8.81 0.35 -20.58
N PRO A 155 8.40 1.37 -19.78
CA PRO A 155 9.10 1.77 -18.56
C PRO A 155 9.31 0.64 -17.55
N ASN A 156 8.43 -0.37 -17.49
CA ASN A 156 8.55 -1.51 -16.58
C ASN A 156 8.69 -2.84 -17.33
N SER A 157 9.28 -2.86 -18.53
CA SER A 157 9.57 -4.11 -19.25
C SER A 157 10.61 -4.98 -18.53
N VAL A 158 10.49 -6.29 -18.70
CA VAL A 158 11.48 -7.28 -18.25
C VAL A 158 12.86 -6.99 -18.83
N ALA A 159 13.88 -6.91 -17.97
CA ALA A 159 15.28 -6.82 -18.37
C ALA A 159 16.19 -7.45 -17.28
N PRO A 160 17.38 -7.96 -17.64
CA PRO A 160 18.33 -8.52 -16.67
C PRO A 160 18.70 -7.52 -15.57
N GLY A 161 18.76 -8.00 -14.31
CA GLY A 161 19.13 -7.20 -13.14
C GLY A 161 18.15 -6.09 -12.74
N ARG A 162 17.03 -5.93 -13.46
CA ARG A 162 16.04 -4.89 -13.18
C ARG A 162 15.18 -5.24 -11.98
N LYS A 163 14.75 -4.22 -11.22
CA LYS A 163 13.74 -4.35 -10.17
C LYS A 163 12.37 -3.89 -10.70
N PRO A 164 11.28 -4.62 -10.42
CA PRO A 164 9.96 -4.26 -10.92
C PRO A 164 9.33 -3.12 -10.12
N LEU A 165 8.37 -2.41 -10.73
CA LEU A 165 7.47 -1.52 -9.99
C LEU A 165 6.52 -2.33 -9.10
N CYS A 166 6.55 -2.08 -7.79
CA CYS A 166 5.66 -2.72 -6.82
C CYS A 166 4.62 -1.75 -6.24
N ASN A 167 3.55 -2.28 -5.64
CA ASN A 167 2.47 -1.48 -5.03
C ASN A 167 2.66 -1.24 -3.53
N MET A 168 3.80 -1.63 -2.96
CA MET A 168 4.09 -1.42 -1.54
C MET A 168 4.14 0.08 -1.24
N CYS A 169 3.54 0.49 -0.12
CA CYS A 169 3.50 1.88 0.31
C CYS A 169 3.69 1.97 1.83
N PRO A 170 4.83 1.50 2.39
CA PRO A 170 5.14 1.79 3.79
C PRO A 170 5.36 3.30 3.93
N THR A 171 4.68 3.90 4.91
CA THR A 171 4.68 5.34 5.11
C THR A 171 4.91 5.67 6.58
N LEU A 172 5.75 6.67 6.82
CA LEU A 172 5.87 7.35 8.10
C LEU A 172 5.37 8.78 7.95
N LEU A 173 4.69 9.29 8.96
CA LEU A 173 4.30 10.69 9.07
C LEU A 173 5.03 11.33 10.24
N ARG A 174 5.54 12.54 10.04
CA ARG A 174 5.91 13.45 11.13
C ARG A 174 4.83 14.51 11.23
N LEU A 175 4.06 14.45 12.31
CA LEU A 175 2.97 15.39 12.55
C LEU A 175 3.47 16.69 13.19
N GLU A 176 2.71 17.78 13.05
CA GLU A 176 3.11 19.11 13.55
C GLU A 176 3.19 19.17 15.09
N ASP A 177 2.42 18.34 15.78
CA ASP A 177 2.50 18.15 17.24
C ASP A 177 3.80 17.45 17.68
N GLY A 178 4.63 16.99 16.73
CA GLY A 178 5.85 16.24 16.98
C GLY A 178 5.65 14.75 17.14
N SER A 179 4.44 14.23 16.92
CA SER A 179 4.17 12.79 16.87
C SER A 179 4.76 12.14 15.62
N TRP A 180 5.12 10.87 15.74
CA TRP A 180 5.37 9.99 14.59
C TRP A 180 4.17 9.09 14.37
N ALA A 181 3.79 8.87 13.12
CA ALA A 181 2.87 7.78 12.78
C ALA A 181 3.51 6.84 11.76
N ALA A 182 3.28 5.55 11.92
CA ALA A 182 3.61 4.52 10.94
C ALA A 182 2.32 3.94 10.39
N LEU A 183 2.27 3.78 9.08
CA LEU A 183 1.12 3.17 8.43
C LEU A 183 1.50 2.45 7.14
N GLY A 184 0.63 1.53 6.76
CA GLY A 184 0.69 0.80 5.50
C GLY A 184 -0.40 -0.25 5.46
N ALA A 185 -0.44 -1.04 4.39
CA ALA A 185 -1.49 -2.02 4.20
C ALA A 185 -1.02 -3.21 3.36
N CYS A 186 -1.80 -4.28 3.39
CA CYS A 186 -1.78 -5.32 2.36
C CYS A 186 -3.01 -5.24 1.46
N GLY A 187 -2.90 -5.69 0.20
CA GLY A 187 -4.02 -5.62 -0.76
C GLY A 187 -3.65 -5.39 -2.22
N GLY A 188 -2.40 -5.66 -2.62
CA GLY A 188 -1.95 -5.47 -4.01
C GLY A 188 -2.05 -3.99 -4.42
N ARG A 189 -2.73 -3.70 -5.53
CA ARG A 189 -2.90 -2.30 -5.97
C ARG A 189 -3.69 -1.46 -4.96
N LYS A 190 -4.55 -2.04 -4.12
CA LYS A 190 -5.37 -1.29 -3.14
C LYS A 190 -4.56 -0.66 -2.00
N ILE A 191 -3.31 -1.07 -1.83
CA ILE A 191 -2.42 -0.54 -0.79
C ILE A 191 -2.30 0.97 -0.92
N PHE A 192 -2.04 1.47 -2.14
CA PHE A 192 -1.88 2.90 -2.37
C PHE A 192 -3.17 3.70 -2.07
N PRO A 193 -4.34 3.40 -2.66
CA PRO A 193 -5.60 4.06 -2.30
C PRO A 193 -5.89 4.07 -0.81
N SER A 194 -5.64 2.94 -0.14
CA SER A 194 -5.89 2.82 1.30
C SER A 194 -4.96 3.74 2.09
N VAL A 195 -3.64 3.67 1.86
CA VAL A 195 -2.67 4.51 2.57
C VAL A 195 -2.91 6.00 2.31
N PHE A 196 -3.22 6.38 1.08
CA PHE A 196 -3.55 7.77 0.72
C PHE A 196 -4.74 8.31 1.53
N GLN A 197 -5.85 7.57 1.56
CA GLN A 197 -7.03 7.95 2.33
C GLN A 197 -6.72 8.04 3.83
N LEU A 198 -5.96 7.09 4.37
CA LEU A 198 -5.61 7.07 5.79
C LEU A 198 -4.76 8.28 6.20
N VAL A 199 -3.83 8.72 5.34
CA VAL A 199 -3.08 9.97 5.57
C VAL A 199 -4.04 11.16 5.64
N SER A 200 -4.96 11.27 4.68
CA SER A 200 -5.99 12.33 4.67
C SER A 200 -6.91 12.26 5.89
N TYR A 201 -7.34 11.07 6.34
CA TYR A 201 -8.23 10.94 7.49
C TYR A 201 -7.56 11.38 8.80
N MET A 202 -6.29 11.04 8.98
CA MET A 202 -5.53 11.48 10.14
C MET A 202 -5.27 12.99 10.13
N ILE A 203 -4.95 13.57 8.96
CA ILE A 203 -4.54 14.98 8.86
C ILE A 203 -5.73 15.93 8.67
N ASP A 204 -6.64 15.64 7.75
CA ASP A 204 -7.77 16.52 7.42
C ASP A 204 -8.92 16.38 8.41
N ALA A 205 -9.22 15.15 8.84
CA ALA A 205 -10.32 14.87 9.77
C ALA A 205 -9.86 14.75 11.23
N GLY A 206 -8.55 14.82 11.50
CA GLY A 206 -7.99 14.73 12.86
C GLY A 206 -8.27 13.40 13.54
N MET A 207 -8.49 12.32 12.78
CA MET A 207 -8.85 11.02 13.32
C MET A 207 -7.68 10.38 14.08
N SER A 208 -8.03 9.68 15.17
CA SER A 208 -7.11 8.74 15.84
C SER A 208 -6.67 7.63 14.89
N VAL A 209 -5.59 6.90 15.20
CA VAL A 209 -5.21 5.75 14.35
C VAL A 209 -6.28 4.66 14.38
N HIS A 210 -6.98 4.51 15.51
CA HIS A 210 -8.13 3.62 15.63
C HIS A 210 -9.26 3.99 14.66
N ASP A 211 -9.70 5.25 14.66
CA ASP A 211 -10.84 5.70 13.85
C ASP A 211 -10.49 5.70 12.36
N ALA A 212 -9.31 6.18 11.99
CA ALA A 212 -8.85 6.19 10.60
C ALA A 212 -8.81 4.77 10.01
N THR A 213 -8.31 3.79 10.78
CA THR A 213 -8.23 2.38 10.35
C THR A 213 -9.59 1.79 9.97
N HIS A 214 -10.64 2.17 10.70
CA HIS A 214 -12.00 1.64 10.53
C HIS A 214 -12.91 2.51 9.66
N ALA A 215 -12.48 3.71 9.29
CA ALA A 215 -13.23 4.60 8.41
C ALA A 215 -13.51 3.96 7.04
N PRO A 216 -14.69 4.22 6.45
CA PRO A 216 -15.03 3.72 5.12
C PRO A 216 -14.12 4.34 4.05
N ARG A 217 -13.74 3.55 3.04
CA ARG A 217 -12.81 3.92 1.97
C ARG A 217 -13.38 3.62 0.60
N ILE A 218 -12.74 4.16 -0.43
CA ILE A 218 -12.94 3.82 -1.84
C ILE A 218 -11.70 3.17 -2.45
N ASP A 219 -11.85 2.46 -3.56
CA ASP A 219 -10.76 1.90 -4.36
C ASP A 219 -10.98 2.23 -5.85
N ILE A 220 -9.96 2.85 -6.47
CA ILE A 220 -9.93 3.20 -7.90
C ILE A 220 -8.69 2.55 -8.55
N SER A 221 -8.13 1.50 -7.94
CA SER A 221 -6.84 0.94 -8.36
C SER A 221 -6.83 0.38 -9.78
N GLY A 222 -6.50 1.24 -10.75
CA GLY A 222 -6.30 0.92 -12.16
C GLY A 222 -7.49 0.28 -12.84
N SER A 223 -8.70 0.73 -12.51
CA SER A 223 -9.93 0.47 -13.25
C SER A 223 -10.65 1.79 -13.52
N GLU A 224 -11.37 1.89 -14.64
CA GLU A 224 -12.41 2.92 -14.83
C GLU A 224 -13.59 2.75 -13.83
N MET A 225 -13.42 1.94 -12.78
CA MET A 225 -14.43 1.55 -11.82
C MET A 225 -14.06 2.03 -10.43
N VAL A 226 -14.96 2.79 -9.79
CA VAL A 226 -14.86 3.14 -8.38
C VAL A 226 -15.54 2.06 -7.54
N THR A 227 -14.79 1.40 -6.67
CA THR A 227 -15.36 0.50 -5.66
C THR A 227 -15.54 1.28 -4.37
N ILE A 228 -16.74 1.27 -3.79
CA ILE A 228 -17.12 2.07 -2.61
C ILE A 228 -17.44 1.13 -1.45
N MET A 229 -16.86 1.37 -0.26
CA MET A 229 -17.20 0.59 0.94
C MET A 229 -18.69 0.76 1.26
N SER A 230 -19.39 -0.33 1.54
CA SER A 230 -20.82 -0.32 1.85
C SER A 230 -21.17 0.40 3.15
N THR A 231 -20.18 0.66 4.01
CA THR A 231 -20.33 1.45 5.23
C THR A 231 -20.12 2.95 4.99
N MET A 232 -19.84 3.38 3.76
CA MET A 232 -19.81 4.79 3.40
C MET A 232 -21.22 5.40 3.57
N PRO A 233 -21.35 6.64 4.07
CA PRO A 233 -22.63 7.35 4.15
C PRO A 233 -23.38 7.39 2.80
N GLU A 234 -24.70 7.25 2.85
CA GLU A 234 -25.56 7.11 1.66
C GLU A 234 -25.50 8.33 0.74
N ASP A 235 -25.43 9.54 1.31
CA ASP A 235 -25.25 10.78 0.57
C ASP A 235 -23.94 10.79 -0.23
N ILE A 236 -22.85 10.28 0.35
CA ILE A 236 -21.56 10.16 -0.32
C ILE A 236 -21.60 9.07 -1.40
N ILE A 237 -22.27 7.93 -1.14
CA ILE A 237 -22.47 6.89 -2.16
C ILE A 237 -23.22 7.45 -3.36
N ASN A 238 -24.28 8.24 -3.12
CA ASN A 238 -25.07 8.86 -4.18
C ASN A 238 -24.23 9.84 -5.01
N GLU A 239 -23.49 10.75 -4.36
CA GLU A 239 -22.58 11.69 -5.03
C GLU A 239 -21.54 10.98 -5.92
N LEU A 240 -20.89 9.94 -5.39
CA LEU A 240 -19.92 9.15 -6.14
C LEU A 240 -20.57 8.37 -7.29
N THR A 241 -21.80 7.89 -7.11
CA THR A 241 -22.54 7.14 -8.13
C THR A 241 -22.92 8.03 -9.31
N GLU A 242 -23.36 9.26 -9.01
CA GLU A 242 -23.67 10.27 -10.02
C GLU A 242 -22.42 10.70 -10.80
N THR A 243 -21.30 10.90 -10.09
CA THR A 243 -20.06 11.38 -10.71
C THR A 243 -19.29 10.29 -11.46
N TYR A 244 -19.33 9.05 -10.97
CA TYR A 244 -18.64 7.90 -11.55
C TYR A 244 -19.64 6.82 -12.00
N PRO A 245 -20.15 6.88 -13.24
CA PRO A 245 -21.17 5.95 -13.74
C PRO A 245 -20.75 4.48 -13.69
N ARG A 246 -19.45 4.21 -13.72
CA ARG A 246 -18.89 2.88 -13.46
C ARG A 246 -18.45 2.82 -12.01
N ASN A 247 -19.37 2.46 -11.14
CA ASN A 247 -19.09 2.23 -9.73
C ASN A 247 -19.68 0.90 -9.26
N ARG A 248 -19.29 0.49 -8.06
CA ARG A 248 -19.94 -0.60 -7.33
C ARG A 248 -19.77 -0.39 -5.83
N VAL A 249 -20.78 -0.80 -5.07
CA VAL A 249 -20.74 -0.83 -3.62
C VAL A 249 -20.38 -2.25 -3.14
N ARG A 250 -19.44 -2.39 -2.21
CA ARG A 250 -18.97 -3.67 -1.66
C ARG A 250 -18.64 -3.56 -0.17
N ALA A 251 -18.89 -4.62 0.58
CA ALA A 251 -18.37 -4.74 1.95
C ALA A 251 -16.85 -4.96 1.95
N ASN A 252 -16.19 -4.64 3.07
CA ASN A 252 -14.77 -4.91 3.28
C ASN A 252 -14.59 -6.21 4.10
N ASP A 253 -15.02 -7.32 3.50
CA ASP A 253 -15.01 -8.64 4.14
C ASP A 253 -13.65 -9.36 4.00
N VAL A 254 -13.55 -10.54 4.60
CA VAL A 254 -12.33 -11.38 4.69
C VAL A 254 -11.68 -11.66 3.34
N SER A 255 -12.48 -11.96 2.32
CA SER A 255 -11.98 -12.22 0.97
C SER A 255 -13.10 -12.17 -0.06
N PRO A 256 -12.88 -11.53 -1.22
CA PRO A 256 -11.69 -10.79 -1.59
C PRO A 256 -11.59 -9.43 -0.87
N ALA A 257 -10.39 -9.05 -0.42
CA ALA A 257 -10.15 -7.76 0.21
C ALA A 257 -10.26 -6.63 -0.84
N PHE A 258 -11.36 -5.87 -0.79
CA PHE A 258 -11.64 -4.80 -1.76
C PHE A 258 -10.98 -3.46 -1.41
N PHE A 259 -10.66 -3.22 -0.14
CA PHE A 259 -10.20 -1.91 0.36
C PHE A 259 -8.91 -1.96 1.17
N ALA A 260 -8.08 -2.99 0.89
CA ALA A 260 -6.87 -3.32 1.63
C ALA A 260 -7.13 -3.64 3.12
N LEU A 261 -6.10 -4.13 3.82
CA LEU A 261 -6.12 -4.37 5.26
C LEU A 261 -5.00 -3.52 5.89
N PRO A 262 -5.31 -2.30 6.36
CA PRO A 262 -4.31 -1.40 6.91
C PRO A 262 -3.92 -1.75 8.35
N GLN A 263 -2.72 -1.31 8.72
CA GLN A 263 -2.27 -1.23 10.12
C GLN A 263 -1.60 0.13 10.32
N LEU A 264 -1.87 0.72 11.48
CA LEU A 264 -1.42 2.05 11.85
C LEU A 264 -0.86 2.00 13.27
N LEU A 265 0.09 2.89 13.52
CA LEU A 265 0.64 3.16 14.84
C LEU A 265 0.92 4.65 14.95
N LYS A 266 0.65 5.25 16.10
CA LYS A 266 1.07 6.61 16.47
C LYS A 266 1.94 6.53 17.71
N ARG A 267 3.04 7.28 17.70
CA ARG A 267 3.90 7.53 18.85
C ARG A 267 3.93 9.03 19.13
N GLU A 268 3.46 9.43 20.29
CA GLU A 268 3.46 10.84 20.70
C GLU A 268 4.84 11.28 21.22
N PRO A 269 5.10 12.60 21.30
CA PRO A 269 6.32 13.12 21.94
C PRO A 269 6.48 12.66 23.40
N SER A 270 5.36 12.45 24.10
CA SER A 270 5.32 11.92 25.47
C SER A 270 5.88 10.49 25.58
N GLY A 271 5.95 9.76 24.46
CA GLY A 271 6.26 8.32 24.43
C GLY A 271 5.03 7.42 24.46
N GLU A 272 3.82 7.98 24.55
CA GLU A 272 2.57 7.22 24.45
C GLU A 272 2.43 6.59 23.06
N LEU A 273 1.91 5.36 23.03
CA LEU A 273 1.77 4.53 21.83
C LEU A 273 0.30 4.17 21.63
N GLU A 274 -0.23 4.46 20.45
CA GLU A 274 -1.53 4.01 19.99
C GLU A 274 -1.34 3.12 18.75
N GLY A 275 -2.01 1.98 18.71
CA GLY A 275 -1.93 1.03 17.60
C GLY A 275 -3.31 0.64 17.12
N ALA A 276 -3.46 0.42 15.82
CA ALA A 276 -4.70 -0.04 15.23
C ALA A 276 -4.42 -1.00 14.08
N CYS A 277 -5.19 -2.09 14.02
CA CYS A 277 -5.19 -3.02 12.90
C CYS A 277 -6.61 -3.15 12.37
N PHE A 278 -6.76 -3.24 11.05
CA PHE A 278 -8.06 -3.56 10.48
C PHE A 278 -8.42 -5.02 10.79
N ILE A 279 -9.61 -5.24 11.35
CA ILE A 279 -10.10 -6.56 11.75
C ILE A 279 -11.08 -7.06 10.67
N PRO A 280 -10.64 -7.87 9.69
CA PRO A 280 -11.52 -8.35 8.62
C PRO A 280 -12.50 -9.42 9.08
N SER A 281 -12.25 -10.06 10.22
CA SER A 281 -13.11 -11.10 10.79
C SER A 281 -12.97 -11.17 12.30
N PRO A 282 -14.00 -11.64 13.03
CA PRO A 282 -13.90 -11.88 14.48
C PRO A 282 -12.76 -12.82 14.88
N HIS A 283 -12.38 -13.77 14.01
CA HIS A 283 -11.28 -14.69 14.27
C HIS A 283 -9.90 -14.02 14.17
N ALA A 284 -9.82 -12.88 13.50
CA ALA A 284 -8.61 -12.06 13.43
C ALA A 284 -8.46 -11.11 14.63
N LEU A 285 -9.46 -11.02 15.52
CA LEU A 285 -9.45 -10.19 16.72
C LEU A 285 -8.54 -10.75 17.83
N VAL A 286 -8.11 -12.02 17.74
CA VAL A 286 -7.31 -12.69 18.77
C VAL A 286 -5.92 -12.05 18.84
N GLY A 287 -5.78 -11.02 19.69
CA GLY A 287 -4.54 -10.28 19.92
C GLY A 287 -4.65 -8.75 19.89
N ALA A 288 -5.87 -8.18 19.78
CA ALA A 288 -6.10 -6.73 19.72
C ALA A 288 -6.65 -6.10 21.02
N ASP A 289 -6.68 -6.85 22.14
CA ASP A 289 -7.09 -6.35 23.46
C ASP A 289 -5.88 -5.94 24.32
#